data_AF-A0A9D9HGE1-F1
#
_entry.id   AF-A0A9D9HGE1-F1
#
_cell.length_a   1.000
_cell.length_b   1.000
_cell.length_c   1.000
_cell.angle_alpha   90.00
_cell.angle_beta   90.00
_cell.angle_gamma   90.00
#
_symmetry.space_group_name_H-M   'P 1'
#
loop_
_entity.id
_entity.type
_entity.pdbx_description
1 polymer ?
#
loop_
_entity_poly.entity_id
_entity_poly.type
_entity_poly.pdbx_seq_one_letter_code
_entity_poly.pdbx_strand_id
1 'polypeptide(L)' 'QEEFRYFDLNRWKKRTPVTIYKQDITKDGNNYTFSISELITKTWNDKFYLFPIQEDEMNKTPQYVQNPGW' A
#
# COMPACT_ATOMS: atom_id res chain seq x y z
N GLN A 1 9.87 -13.01 9.46
CA GLN A 1 9.27 -12.26 8.35
C GLN A 1 7.77 -12.28 8.57
N GLU A 2 7.16 -11.13 8.88
CA GLU A 2 5.72 -11.01 9.11
C GLU A 2 5.06 -10.34 7.91
N GLU A 3 4.54 -11.14 6.99
CA GLU A 3 3.76 -10.67 5.83
C GLU A 3 2.26 -10.64 6.10
N PHE A 4 1.85 -10.73 7.36
CA PHE A 4 0.43 -10.85 7.75
C PHE A 4 -0.35 -9.56 7.58
N ARG A 5 0.28 -8.39 7.81
CA ARG A 5 -0.42 -7.11 7.84
C ARG A 5 -1.10 -6.78 6.50
N TYR A 6 -0.49 -7.17 5.38
CA TYR A 6 -1.07 -6.96 4.06
C TYR A 6 -2.37 -7.75 3.90
N PHE A 7 -2.31 -9.06 4.18
CA PHE A 7 -3.45 -9.96 4.03
C PHE A 7 -4.55 -9.72 5.08
N ASP A 8 -4.19 -9.37 6.32
CA ASP A 8 -5.14 -9.07 7.39
C ASP A 8 -6.03 -7.88 7.08
N LEU A 9 -5.43 -6.78 6.62
CA LEU A 9 -6.19 -5.60 6.23
C LEU A 9 -7.09 -5.88 5.03
N ASN A 10 -6.64 -6.70 4.08
CA ASN A 10 -7.41 -7.05 2.89
C ASN A 10 -8.60 -7.97 3.24
N ARG A 11 -8.37 -9.06 4.00
CA ARG A 11 -9.44 -10.02 4.36
C ARG A 11 -10.51 -9.39 5.26
N TRP A 12 -10.12 -8.45 6.12
CA TRP A 12 -11.06 -7.71 6.97
C TRP A 12 -11.71 -6.52 6.28
N LYS A 13 -11.32 -6.20 5.03
CA LYS A 13 -11.78 -5.02 4.30
C LYS A 13 -11.61 -3.72 5.09
N LYS A 14 -10.47 -3.57 5.78
CA LYS A 14 -10.15 -2.42 6.65
C LYS A 14 -9.08 -1.53 6.05
N ARG A 15 -8.99 -1.48 4.72
CA ARG A 15 -8.06 -0.60 4.03
C ARG A 15 -8.70 0.77 3.85
N THR A 16 -7.91 1.80 4.14
CA THR A 16 -8.28 3.19 3.94
C THR A 16 -7.05 3.93 3.42
N PRO A 17 -7.21 5.11 2.80
CA PRO A 17 -6.10 6.01 2.57
C PRO A 17 -5.33 6.24 3.87
N VAL A 18 -4.00 6.29 3.78
CA VAL A 18 -3.12 6.46 4.94
C VAL A 18 -1.96 7.37 4.59
N THR A 19 -1.70 8.33 5.47
CA THR A 19 -0.48 9.13 5.44
C THR A 19 0.52 8.53 6.42
N ILE A 20 1.69 8.19 5.90
CA ILE A 20 2.82 7.72 6.69
C ILE A 20 3.68 8.93 6.99
N TYR A 21 4.01 9.12 8.26
CA TYR A 21 4.88 10.20 8.73
C TYR A 21 6.29 9.66 8.99
N LYS A 22 7.27 10.54 8.87
CA LYS A 22 8.65 10.29 9.28
C LYS A 22 9.06 11.28 10.38
N GLN A 23 10.05 10.88 11.16
CA GLN A 23 10.74 11.77 12.07
C GLN A 23 12.04 12.23 11.40
N ASP A 24 12.16 13.53 11.20
CA ASP A 24 13.40 14.16 10.77
C ASP A 24 14.25 14.47 12.02
N ILE A 25 15.49 13.99 12.00
CA ILE A 25 16.44 14.17 13.09
C ILE A 25 17.62 14.94 12.53
N THR A 26 17.85 16.14 13.03
CA THR A 26 18.99 16.98 12.63
C THR A 26 19.95 17.10 13.79
N LYS A 27 21.24 16.93 13.53
CA LYS A 27 22.31 17.09 14.52
C LYS A 27 23.09 18.36 14.19
N ASP A 28 23.24 19.23 15.19
CA ASP A 28 24.08 20.43 15.12
C ASP A 28 25.02 20.46 16.34
N GLY A 29 26.30 20.15 16.11
CA GLY A 29 27.27 19.94 17.18
C GLY A 29 26.83 18.83 18.16
N ASN A 30 26.61 19.21 19.42
CA ASN A 30 26.10 18.32 20.47
C ASN A 30 24.56 18.36 20.63
N ASN A 31 23.87 19.19 19.85
CA ASN A 31 22.43 19.35 19.91
C ASN A 31 21.75 18.46 18.87
N TYR A 32 20.57 17.94 19.23
CA TYR A 32 19.68 17.20 18.34
C TYR A 32 18.35 17.91 18.29
N THR A 33 17.83 18.14 17.08
CA THR A 33 16.47 18.62 16.85
C THR A 33 15.64 17.54 16.17
N PHE A 34 14.36 17.50 16.54
CA PHE A 34 13.41 16.49 16.09
C PHE A 34 12.18 17.19 15.53
N SER A 35 11.80 16.86 14.31
CA SER A 35 10.54 17.29 13.71
C SER A 35 9.82 16.11 13.05
N ILE A 36 8.51 16.23 12.92
CA ILE A 36 7.69 15.24 12.22
C ILE A 36 7.25 15.87 10.90
N SER A 37 7.40 15.12 9.81
CA SER A 37 6.91 15.53 8.50
C SER A 37 6.27 14.35 7.78
N GLU A 38 5.43 14.64 6.79
CA GLU A 38 4.81 13.61 5.96
C GLU A 38 5.88 12.92 5.10
N LEU A 39 5.90 11.58 5.13
CA LEU A 39 6.76 10.79 4.26
C LEU A 39 6.06 10.49 2.94
N ILE A 40 4.84 9.94 3.02
CA ILE A 40 4.05 9.59 1.85
C ILE A 40 2.57 9.47 2.20
N THR A 41 1.72 10.02 1.34
CA THR A 41 0.28 9.80 1.36
C THR A 41 -0.08 8.72 0.35
N LYS A 42 -0.67 7.63 0.84
CA LYS A 42 -1.13 6.51 0.02
C LYS A 42 -2.65 6.56 -0.11
N THR A 43 -3.13 6.61 -1.35
CA THR A 43 -4.56 6.49 -1.66
C THR A 43 -4.99 5.04 -1.68
N TRP A 44 -6.29 4.78 -1.48
CA TRP A 44 -6.87 3.44 -1.55
C TRP A 44 -8.09 3.43 -2.48
N ASN A 45 -8.20 2.39 -3.30
CA ASN A 45 -9.38 2.04 -4.09
C ASN A 45 -9.69 0.56 -3.84
N ASP A 46 -10.96 0.19 -3.73
CA ASP A 46 -11.37 -1.18 -3.41
C ASP A 46 -10.93 -2.21 -4.45
N LYS A 47 -10.61 -1.82 -5.69
CA LYS A 47 -9.99 -2.74 -6.66
C LYS A 47 -8.67 -3.33 -6.16
N PHE A 48 -7.95 -2.61 -5.30
CA PHE A 48 -6.66 -3.05 -4.74
C PHE A 48 -6.79 -4.18 -3.69
N TYR A 49 -8.01 -4.63 -3.37
CA TYR A 49 -8.19 -5.86 -2.57
C TYR A 49 -7.71 -7.11 -3.31
N LEU A 50 -7.75 -7.11 -4.65
CA LEU A 50 -7.29 -8.20 -5.50
C LEU A 50 -6.19 -7.70 -6.44
N PHE A 51 -5.23 -8.56 -6.76
CA PHE A 51 -4.25 -8.26 -7.81
C PHE A 51 -4.89 -8.38 -9.19
N PRO A 52 -4.45 -7.60 -10.19
CA PRO A 52 -4.87 -7.83 -11.56
C PRO A 52 -4.35 -9.20 -12.02
N ILE A 53 -5.19 -9.92 -12.77
CA ILE A 53 -4.75 -11.08 -13.53
C ILE A 53 -3.87 -10.55 -14.68
N GLN A 54 -2.71 -11.16 -14.89
CA GLN A 54 -1.77 -10.75 -15.94
C GLN A 54 -2.42 -10.85 -17.32
N GLU A 55 -2.18 -9.85 -18.17
CA GLU A 55 -2.78 -9.77 -19.51
C GLU A 55 -2.46 -10.99 -20.38
N ASP A 56 -1.23 -11.48 -20.34
CA ASP A 56 -0.83 -12.70 -21.05
C ASP A 56 -1.63 -13.93 -20.61
N GLU A 57 -2.00 -14.03 -19.33
CA GLU A 57 -2.84 -15.11 -18.81
C GLU A 57 -4.30 -14.95 -19.24
N MET A 58 -4.81 -13.71 -19.28
CA MET A 58 -6.13 -13.39 -19.81
C MET A 58 -6.26 -13.77 -21.29
N ASN A 59 -5.22 -13.49 -22.08
CA ASN A 59 -5.19 -13.77 -23.51
C ASN A 59 -5.15 -15.26 -23.84
N LYS A 60 -4.63 -16.10 -22.94
CA LYS A 60 -4.60 -17.57 -23.11
C LYS A 60 -5.98 -18.21 -22.96
N THR A 61 -6.85 -17.64 -22.12
CA THR A 61 -8.16 -18.23 -21.80
C THR A 61 -9.28 -17.20 -21.97
N PRO A 62 -10.01 -17.21 -23.10
CA PRO A 62 -11.06 -16.22 -23.39
C PRO A 62 -12.24 -16.20 -22.39
N GLN A 63 -12.34 -17.23 -21.56
CA GLN A 63 -13.38 -17.35 -20.52
C GLN A 63 -13.01 -16.63 -19.21
N TYR A 64 -11.74 -16.24 -19.05
CA TYR A 64 -11.32 -15.51 -17.86
C TYR A 64 -11.90 -14.10 -17.88
N VAL A 65 -12.41 -13.69 -16.73
CA VAL A 65 -12.89 -12.34 -16.47
C VAL A 65 -11.95 -11.70 -15.48
N GLN A 66 -11.56 -10.46 -15.75
CA GLN A 66 -10.66 -9.71 -14.89
C GLN A 66 -11.31 -9.42 -13.52
N ASN A 67 -10.47 -9.28 -12.49
CA ASN A 67 -10.92 -8.83 -11.18
C ASN A 67 -11.55 -7.43 -11.27
N PRO A 68 -12.62 -7.14 -10.52
CA PRO A 68 -13.36 -5.89 -10.65
C PRO A 68 -12.47 -4.63 -10.54
N GLY A 69 -12.54 -3.76 -11.54
CA GLY A 69 -11.87 -2.45 -11.56
C GLY A 69 -10.44 -2.45 -12.09
N TRP A 70 -9.89 -3.62 -12.42
CA TRP A 70 -8.65 -3.78 -13.18
C TRP A 70 -8.94 -3.93 -14.66
#